data_AF-A0A937LCJ8-F1
#
_entry.id   AF-A0A937LCJ8-F1
#
_cell.length_a   1.000
_cell.length_b   1.000
_cell.length_c   1.000
_cell.angle_alpha   90.00
_cell.angle_beta   90.00
_cell.angle_gamma   90.00
#
_symmetry.space_group_name_H-M   'P 1'
#
loop_
_entity.id
_entity.type
_entity.pdbx_description
1 polymer ?
#
loop_
_entity_poly.entity_id
_entity_poly.type
_entity_poly.pdbx_seq_one_letter_code
_entity_poly.pdbx_strand_id
1 'polypeptide(L)'
;MQFAFLFHYPDGDITAGELHVPADRPITLRMESKDVIHAFWVPEFRLKQDIIPGQPTQLSFTATRPGRYPIVCAELCGPYHGGMRSTVVVDEADEWQTWFSSNAKPTPLTDTTVANT
;
A
#
# COMPACT_ATOMS: atom_id res chain seq x y z
N MET A 1 -7.18 -11.00 5.63
CA MET A 1 -7.25 -10.78 7.09
C MET A 1 -8.25 -9.65 7.30
N GLN A 2 -9.18 -9.76 8.25
CA GLN A 2 -10.26 -8.77 8.40
C GLN A 2 -9.79 -7.44 9.01
N PHE A 3 -8.89 -7.49 10.00
CA PHE A 3 -8.48 -6.31 10.77
C PHE A 3 -7.07 -5.84 10.43
N ALA A 4 -6.71 -5.89 9.14
CA ALA A 4 -5.39 -5.44 8.67
C ALA A 4 -5.50 -4.78 7.30
N PHE A 5 -4.72 -3.72 7.10
CA PHE A 5 -4.45 -3.21 5.76
C PHE A 5 -3.27 -3.99 5.18
N LEU A 6 -3.45 -4.52 3.97
CA LEU A 6 -2.39 -5.16 3.19
C LEU A 6 -2.25 -4.41 1.88
N PHE A 7 -1.01 -4.09 1.51
CA PHE A 7 -0.70 -3.31 0.33
C PHE A 7 0.00 -4.19 -0.69
N HIS A 8 -0.58 -4.26 -1.88
CA HIS A 8 -0.03 -5.03 -2.99
C HIS A 8 0.59 -4.10 -4.03
N TYR A 9 1.85 -4.35 -4.39
CA TYR A 9 2.59 -3.63 -5.42
C TYR A 9 2.74 -4.57 -6.62
N PRO A 10 1.94 -4.38 -7.68
CA PRO A 10 1.83 -5.36 -8.76
C PRO A 10 3.14 -5.52 -9.55
N ASP A 11 3.89 -4.43 -9.75
CA ASP A 11 5.11 -4.44 -10.57
C ASP A 11 6.23 -5.31 -9.97
N GLY A 12 6.21 -5.53 -8.65
CA GLY A 12 7.19 -6.37 -7.94
C GLY A 12 6.59 -7.64 -7.33
N ASP A 13 5.29 -7.88 -7.52
CA ASP A 13 4.51 -8.89 -6.79
C ASP A 13 4.79 -8.89 -5.26
N ILE A 14 4.80 -7.69 -4.68
CA ILE A 14 5.06 -7.47 -3.26
C ILE A 14 3.72 -7.39 -2.53
N THR A 15 3.62 -8.03 -1.36
CA THR A 15 2.53 -7.78 -0.40
C THR A 15 3.14 -7.38 0.94
N ALA A 16 2.81 -6.20 1.43
CA ALA A 16 3.36 -5.64 2.66
C ALA A 16 2.27 -5.22 3.66
N GLY A 17 2.61 -5.23 4.95
CA GLY A 17 1.77 -4.69 6.02
C GLY A 17 1.90 -3.19 6.23
N GLU A 18 2.88 -2.55 5.58
CA GLU A 18 3.10 -1.10 5.55
C GLU A 18 3.01 -0.58 4.11
N LEU A 19 2.54 0.65 3.95
CA LEU A 19 2.44 1.34 2.67
C LEU A 19 3.70 2.18 2.44
N HIS A 20 4.66 1.65 1.68
CA HIS A 20 5.85 2.36 1.23
C HIS A 20 5.57 3.13 -0.05
N VAL A 21 5.85 4.43 -0.04
CA VAL A 21 5.66 5.33 -1.20
C VAL A 21 6.85 6.27 -1.34
N PRO A 22 7.30 6.57 -2.58
CA PRO A 22 8.34 7.56 -2.78
C PRO A 22 7.79 8.98 -2.59
N ALA A 23 8.57 9.85 -1.96
CA ALA A 23 8.28 11.28 -1.85
C ALA A 23 8.13 11.93 -3.24
N ASP A 24 7.27 12.94 -3.33
CA ASP A 24 7.03 13.78 -4.51
C ASP A 24 6.58 13.01 -5.77
N ARG A 25 5.97 11.84 -5.58
CA ARG A 25 5.39 11.04 -6.66
C ARG A 25 3.88 10.88 -6.46
N PRO A 26 3.08 10.97 -7.55
CA PRO A 26 1.66 10.69 -7.47
C PRO A 26 1.42 9.19 -7.24
N ILE A 27 0.63 8.89 -6.22
CA ILE A 27 0.24 7.53 -5.84
C ILE A 27 -1.27 7.41 -6.00
N THR A 28 -1.72 6.32 -6.61
CA THR A 28 -3.15 5.94 -6.67
C THR A 28 -3.34 4.61 -5.99
N LEU A 29 -4.07 4.60 -4.89
CA LEU A 29 -4.54 3.40 -4.22
C LEU A 29 -5.85 2.97 -4.84
N ARG A 30 -5.94 1.68 -5.19
CA ARG A 30 -7.20 1.00 -5.53
C ARG A 30 -7.55 0.09 -4.36
N MET A 31 -8.69 0.34 -3.74
CA MET A 31 -9.06 -0.30 -2.49
C MET A 31 -10.43 -0.98 -2.63
N GLU A 32 -10.54 -2.16 -2.05
CA GLU A 32 -11.79 -2.91 -1.98
C GLU A 32 -11.77 -3.73 -0.68
N SER A 33 -12.90 -3.75 0.02
CA SER A 33 -13.07 -4.59 1.19
C SER A 33 -13.68 -5.93 0.78
N LYS A 34 -13.18 -7.02 1.35
CA LYS A 34 -13.65 -8.38 1.08
C LYS A 34 -14.61 -8.91 2.13
N ASP A 35 -14.83 -8.17 3.22
CA ASP A 35 -15.63 -8.62 4.36
C ASP A 35 -16.67 -7.58 4.81
N VAL A 36 -16.26 -6.56 5.55
CA VAL A 36 -17.11 -5.52 6.16
C VAL A 36 -16.63 -4.13 5.75
N ILE A 37 -17.39 -3.10 6.08
CA ILE A 37 -16.92 -1.73 5.87
C ILE A 37 -15.68 -1.44 6.72
N HIS A 38 -14.70 -0.79 6.10
CA HIS A 38 -13.54 -0.18 6.77
C HIS A 38 -13.41 1.27 6.32
N ALA A 39 -12.55 2.05 6.99
CA ALA A 39 -12.19 3.37 6.52
C ALA A 39 -10.68 3.59 6.63
N PHE A 40 -10.01 3.68 5.48
CA PHE A 40 -8.59 4.02 5.42
C PHE A 40 -8.40 5.49 5.79
N TRP A 41 -7.64 5.78 6.84
CA TRP A 41 -7.39 7.16 7.27
C TRP A 41 -5.93 7.39 7.63
N VAL A 42 -5.35 8.43 7.03
CA VAL A 42 -4.04 8.99 7.36
C VAL A 42 -4.25 10.42 7.88
N PRO A 43 -4.27 10.63 9.21
CA PRO A 43 -4.62 11.93 9.80
C PRO A 43 -3.76 13.09 9.32
N GLU A 44 -2.46 12.89 9.22
CA GLU A 44 -1.47 13.89 8.82
C GLU A 44 -1.64 14.32 7.36
N PHE A 45 -2.18 13.44 6.52
CA PHE A 45 -2.49 13.75 5.13
C PHE A 45 -3.89 14.34 4.98
N ARG A 46 -4.68 14.40 6.06
CA ARG A 46 -6.11 14.76 6.07
C ARG A 46 -6.91 13.97 5.04
N LEU A 47 -6.54 12.71 4.87
CA LEU A 47 -7.01 11.85 3.80
C LEU A 47 -7.68 10.63 4.40
N LYS A 48 -9.01 10.55 4.22
CA LYS A 48 -9.87 9.45 4.66
C LYS A 48 -10.68 8.94 3.47
N GLN A 49 -10.80 7.63 3.35
CA GLN A 49 -11.63 6.98 2.35
C GLN A 49 -12.30 5.74 2.95
N ASP A 50 -13.63 5.68 2.86
CA ASP A 50 -14.37 4.47 3.23
C ASP A 50 -14.17 3.39 2.16
N ILE A 51 -14.04 2.14 2.60
CA ILE A 51 -13.81 0.96 1.78
C ILE A 51 -14.99 0.02 2.04
N ILE A 52 -15.95 0.04 1.12
CA ILE A 52 -17.22 -0.66 1.27
C ILE A 52 -17.16 -1.97 0.45
N PRO A 53 -17.57 -3.12 1.02
CA PRO A 53 -17.62 -4.37 0.28
C PRO A 53 -18.44 -4.27 -1.01
N GLY A 54 -17.87 -4.77 -2.11
CA GLY A 54 -18.50 -4.72 -3.44
C GLY A 54 -18.48 -3.33 -4.12
N GLN A 55 -17.81 -2.33 -3.53
CA GLN A 55 -17.63 -1.00 -4.12
C GLN A 55 -16.13 -0.66 -4.19
N PRO A 56 -15.46 -0.94 -5.33
CA PRO A 56 -14.08 -0.53 -5.52
C PRO A 56 -13.94 0.99 -5.46
N THR A 57 -13.00 1.48 -4.66
CA THR A 57 -12.70 2.92 -4.53
C THR A 57 -11.28 3.23 -4.97
N GLN A 58 -11.08 4.46 -5.43
CA GLN A 58 -9.78 4.98 -5.81
C GLN A 58 -9.46 6.23 -5.01
N LEU A 59 -8.23 6.32 -4.52
CA LEU A 59 -7.74 7.44 -3.74
C LEU A 59 -6.36 7.81 -4.26
N SER A 60 -6.17 9.06 -4.66
CA SER A 60 -4.87 9.54 -5.15
C SER A 60 -4.32 10.64 -4.26
N PHE A 61 -3.02 10.61 -4.03
CA PHE A 61 -2.30 11.62 -3.24
C PHE A 61 -0.85 11.75 -3.70
N THR A 62 -0.18 12.79 -3.21
CA THR A 62 1.27 12.98 -3.36
C THR A 62 1.81 13.36 -2.00
N ALA A 63 2.67 12.52 -1.43
CA ALA A 63 3.31 12.80 -0.15
C ALA A 63 4.63 13.52 -0.41
N THR A 64 4.83 14.69 0.20
CA THR A 64 5.98 15.58 -0.09
C THR A 64 6.99 15.66 1.05
N ARG A 65 6.77 14.91 2.13
CA ARG A 65 7.63 14.92 3.31
C ARG A 65 7.94 13.47 3.70
N PRO A 66 9.20 13.05 3.59
CA PRO A 66 9.65 11.77 4.10
C PRO A 66 9.34 11.60 5.58
N GLY A 67 8.98 10.38 5.97
CA GLY A 67 8.57 10.07 7.33
C GLY A 67 7.61 8.89 7.44
N ARG A 68 7.19 8.61 8.67
CA ARG A 68 6.27 7.51 8.99
C ARG A 68 4.99 8.10 9.56
N TYR A 69 3.86 7.79 8.93
CA TYR A 69 2.56 8.35 9.26
C TYR A 69 1.58 7.22 9.59
N PRO A 70 0.83 7.31 10.70
CA PRO A 70 -0.11 6.26 11.08
C PRO A 70 -1.25 6.13 10.07
N ILE A 71 -1.59 4.89 9.74
CA ILE A 71 -2.84 4.50 9.09
C ILE A 71 -3.72 3.88 10.16
N VAL A 72 -4.97 4.31 10.23
CA VAL A 72 -5.96 3.74 11.16
C VAL A 72 -7.25 3.41 10.43
N CYS A 73 -7.96 2.39 10.91
CA CYS A 73 -9.35 2.21 10.51
C CYS A 73 -10.22 3.24 11.24
N ALA A 74 -10.91 4.10 10.51
CA ALA A 74 -11.74 5.18 11.05
C ALA A 74 -13.24 4.85 11.09
N GLU A 75 -13.61 3.59 10.87
CA GLU A 75 -14.99 3.10 10.89
C GLU A 75 -15.07 1.82 11.72
N LEU A 76 -16.11 1.68 12.56
CA LEU A 76 -16.21 0.55 13.48
C LEU A 76 -16.42 -0.76 12.69
N CYS A 77 -15.33 -1.50 12.50
CA CYS A 77 -15.30 -2.67 11.61
C CYS A 77 -15.34 -4.03 12.34
N GLY A 78 -15.55 -4.03 13.67
CA GLY A 78 -15.73 -5.26 14.46
C GLY A 78 -14.87 -5.34 15.72
N PRO A 79 -14.77 -6.54 16.35
CA PRO A 79 -14.19 -6.71 17.69
C PRO A 79 -12.73 -6.26 17.85
N TYR A 80 -11.93 -6.28 16.77
CA TYR A 80 -10.53 -5.86 16.80
C TYR A 80 -10.30 -4.53 16.09
N HIS A 81 -11.35 -3.72 15.92
CA HIS A 81 -11.28 -2.42 15.24
C HIS A 81 -10.15 -1.52 15.75
N GLY A 82 -9.97 -1.39 17.08
CA GLY A 82 -8.92 -0.55 17.66
C GLY A 82 -7.49 -1.01 17.33
N GLY A 83 -7.30 -2.28 16.96
CA GLY A 83 -6.02 -2.84 16.55
C GLY A 83 -5.76 -2.77 15.04
N MET A 84 -6.74 -2.38 14.23
CA MET A 84 -6.60 -2.27 12.78
C MET A 84 -5.83 -1.00 12.40
N ARG A 85 -4.49 -1.12 12.42
CA ARG A 85 -3.55 -0.04 12.19
C ARG A 85 -2.45 -0.48 11.21
N SER A 86 -1.84 0.49 10.56
CA SER A 86 -0.67 0.31 9.70
C SER A 86 0.11 1.64 9.65
N THR A 87 1.07 1.77 8.75
CA THR A 87 1.92 2.94 8.57
C THR A 87 2.07 3.24 7.08
N VAL A 88 1.94 4.52 6.69
CA VAL A 88 2.50 5.01 5.44
C VAL A 88 3.94 5.39 5.72
N VAL A 89 4.88 4.75 5.04
CA VAL A 89 6.28 5.11 5.01
C VAL A 89 6.50 5.91 3.73
N VAL A 90 6.74 7.21 3.89
CA VAL A 90 7.16 8.08 2.79
C VAL A 90 8.67 8.02 2.75
N ASP A 91 9.18 7.26 1.80
CA ASP A 91 10.61 7.03 1.60
C ASP A 91 11.21 8.13 0.72
N GLU A 92 12.49 8.43 0.93
CA GLU A 92 13.28 9.13 -0.07
C GLU A 92 13.38 8.26 -1.35
N ALA A 93 13.68 8.87 -2.50
CA ALA A 93 13.59 8.17 -3.78
C ALA A 93 14.53 6.94 -3.88
N ASP A 94 15.74 7.02 -3.31
CA ASP A 94 16.73 5.96 -3.27
C ASP A 94 16.39 4.87 -2.23
N GLU A 95 15.86 5.27 -1.07
CA GLU A 95 15.35 4.36 -0.04
C GLU A 95 14.17 3.55 -0.57
N TRP A 96 13.23 4.18 -1.26
CA TRP A 96 12.09 3.51 -1.89
C TRP A 96 12.58 2.45 -2.90
N GLN A 97 13.52 2.82 -3.77
CA GLN A 97 14.06 1.90 -4.78
C GLN A 97 14.76 0.71 -4.13
N THR A 98 15.49 0.95 -3.05
CA THR A 98 16.17 -0.09 -2.28
C THR A 98 15.18 -1.05 -1.63
N TRP A 99 14.15 -0.50 -0.97
CA TRP A 99 13.06 -1.28 -0.38
C TRP A 99 12.34 -2.11 -1.43
N PHE A 100 11.96 -1.49 -2.55
CA PHE A 100 11.25 -2.15 -3.64
C PHE A 100 12.08 -3.30 -4.21
N SER A 101 13.33 -3.05 -4.58
CA SER A 101 14.20 -4.06 -5.20
C SER A 101 14.51 -5.23 -4.26
N SER A 102 14.59 -4.98 -2.95
CA SER A 102 14.85 -6.02 -1.94
C SER A 102 13.65 -6.93 -1.69
N ASN A 103 12.43 -6.44 -1.94
CA ASN A 103 11.19 -7.17 -1.68
C ASN A 103 10.54 -7.72 -2.95
N ALA A 104 10.87 -7.16 -4.12
CA ALA A 104 10.33 -7.59 -5.39
C ALA A 104 10.72 -9.05 -5.66
N LYS A 105 9.75 -9.86 -6.08
CA LYS A 105 10.05 -11.20 -6.56
C LYS A 105 10.77 -11.08 -7.90
N PRO A 106 11.79 -11.93 -8.16
CA PRO A 106 12.39 -12.00 -9.47
C PRO A 106 11.29 -12.29 -10.49
N THR A 107 11.14 -11.44 -11.51
CA THR A 107 10.33 -11.78 -12.66
C THR A 107 10.87 -13.10 -13.22
N PRO A 108 10.04 -14.15 -13.43
CA PRO A 108 10.52 -15.36 -14.05
C PRO A 108 11.18 -14.99 -15.37
N LEU A 109 12.48 -15.26 -15.48
CA LEU A 109 13.19 -15.14 -16.75
C LEU A 109 12.47 -16.07 -17.72
N THR A 110 11.70 -15.50 -18.64
CA THR A 110 11.28 -16.24 -19.83
C THR A 110 12.56 -16.48 -20.60
N ASP A 111 12.87 -17.77 -20.77
CA ASP A 111 14.08 -18.36 -21.31
C ASP A 111 14.68 -17.50 -22.44
N THR A 112 15.67 -16.66 -22.10
CA THR A 112 16.44 -15.96 -23.13
C THR A 112 17.49 -16.94 -23.61
N THR A 113 17.09 -17.82 -24.54
CA THR A 113 18.06 -18.60 -25.31
C THR A 113 18.87 -17.61 -26.15
N VAL A 114 20.04 -17.22 -25.65
CA VAL A 114 21.08 -16.58 -26.47
C VAL A 114 21.79 -17.70 -27.23
N ALA A 115 21.39 -17.93 -28.48
CA ALA A 115 22.22 -18.70 -29.41
C ALA A 115 23.39 -17.81 -29.86
N ASN A 116 24.63 -18.26 -29.65
CA ASN A 116 25.78 -17.74 -30.38
C ASN A 116 26.07 -18.65 -31.58
N THR A 117 26.63 -18.06 -32.63
CA THR A 117 27.37 -18.76 -33.70
C THR A 117 28.85 -18.74 -33.38
#